data_AF-A0A2N2QB90-F1
#
_entry.id   AF-A0A2N2QB90-F1
#
_cell.length_a   1.000
_cell.length_b   1.000
_cell.length_c   1.000
_cell.angle_alpha   90.00
_cell.angle_beta   90.00
_cell.angle_gamma   90.00
#
_symmetry.space_group_name_H-M   'P 1'
#
loop_
_entity.id
_entity.type
_entity.pdbx_description
1 polymer ?
#
loop_
_entity_poly.entity_id
_entity_poly.type
_entity_poly.pdbx_seq_one_letter_code
_entity_poly.pdbx_strand_id
1 'polypeptide(L)'
;MNVKQTLSIPVLCAGLLLSGQVLADSVMHSTPEGATKFYPAHGSGSKSAQQVQQELDDFKRNPVSADGQYRYVGGDQGWVLIPHEYAYRDGKWQHVDKLQHNTPAPSVQMTPEEKKQREALYQGG
;
A
#
# COMPACT_ATOMS: atom_id res chain seq x y z
N MET A 1 2.93 -46.32 -52.73
CA MET A 1 2.10 -46.96 -51.69
C MET A 1 2.37 -46.25 -50.37
N ASN A 2 1.39 -45.49 -49.91
CA ASN A 2 1.44 -44.67 -48.70
C ASN A 2 1.04 -45.49 -47.49
N VAL A 3 1.91 -45.56 -46.47
CA VAL A 3 1.52 -46.04 -45.14
C VAL A 3 1.67 -44.84 -44.22
N LYS A 4 0.55 -44.27 -43.77
CA LYS A 4 0.54 -43.38 -42.61
C LYS A 4 -0.43 -43.99 -41.61
N GLN A 5 0.15 -44.57 -40.56
CA GLN A 5 -0.55 -45.14 -39.42
C GLN A 5 -1.27 -44.02 -38.67
N THR A 6 -2.58 -44.18 -38.52
CA THR A 6 -3.43 -43.36 -37.66
C THR A 6 -3.21 -43.79 -36.22
N LEU A 7 -2.55 -42.96 -35.42
CA LEU A 7 -2.48 -43.12 -33.96
C LEU A 7 -3.46 -42.13 -33.34
N SER A 8 -4.62 -42.65 -32.95
CA SER A 8 -5.60 -42.01 -32.08
C SER A 8 -5.00 -41.82 -30.68
N ILE A 9 -4.93 -40.57 -30.22
CA ILE A 9 -4.55 -40.22 -28.84
C ILE A 9 -5.83 -39.90 -28.07
N PRO A 10 -6.31 -40.77 -27.16
CA PRO A 10 -7.31 -40.40 -26.18
C PRO A 10 -6.57 -39.96 -24.92
N VAL A 11 -6.46 -38.66 -24.67
CA VAL A 11 -5.95 -38.15 -23.39
C VAL A 11 -6.92 -37.10 -22.84
N LEU A 12 -7.80 -37.61 -21.96
CA LEU A 12 -8.02 -37.10 -20.62
C LEU A 12 -8.70 -35.71 -20.47
N CYS A 13 -10.01 -35.65 -20.72
CA CYS A 13 -10.88 -34.57 -20.22
C CYS A 13 -11.30 -34.74 -18.73
N ALA A 14 -10.60 -35.56 -17.94
CA ALA A 14 -11.02 -35.94 -16.58
C ALA A 14 -10.35 -35.11 -15.46
N GLY A 15 -10.25 -33.78 -15.63
CA GLY A 15 -9.66 -32.87 -14.62
C GLY A 15 -10.50 -31.64 -14.26
N LEU A 16 -11.72 -31.52 -14.79
CA LEU A 16 -12.54 -30.31 -14.71
C LEU A 16 -13.45 -30.21 -13.47
N LEU A 17 -13.16 -30.95 -12.39
CA LEU A 17 -14.08 -31.05 -11.24
C LEU A 17 -13.55 -30.51 -9.89
N LEU A 18 -12.42 -29.80 -9.86
CA LEU A 18 -11.95 -29.16 -8.60
C LEU A 18 -11.50 -27.70 -8.73
N SER A 19 -11.70 -27.03 -9.87
CA SER A 19 -11.50 -25.58 -10.00
C SER A 19 -12.78 -24.77 -9.71
N GLY A 20 -13.67 -25.32 -8.87
CA GLY A 20 -14.70 -24.51 -8.23
C GLY A 20 -14.01 -23.57 -7.24
N GLN A 21 -14.35 -22.28 -7.29
CA GLN A 21 -13.82 -21.18 -6.47
C GLN A 21 -12.62 -20.41 -7.05
N VAL A 22 -12.48 -20.28 -8.39
CA VAL A 22 -11.98 -18.99 -8.89
C VAL A 22 -13.14 -18.02 -8.75
N LEU A 23 -13.23 -17.38 -7.58
CA LEU A 23 -14.12 -16.24 -7.38
C LEU A 23 -13.74 -15.21 -8.45
N ALA A 24 -14.72 -14.69 -9.19
CA ALA A 24 -14.52 -13.66 -10.23
C ALA A 24 -13.72 -12.43 -9.72
N ASP A 25 -13.61 -12.29 -8.40
CA ASP A 25 -12.85 -11.28 -7.70
C ASP A 25 -11.46 -11.77 -7.24
N SER A 26 -10.71 -12.53 -8.06
CA SER A 26 -9.33 -12.93 -7.74
C SER A 26 -8.34 -12.61 -8.85
N VAL A 27 -7.19 -12.04 -8.51
CA VAL A 27 -6.06 -11.74 -9.41
C VAL A 27 -4.92 -12.72 -9.14
N MET A 28 -4.31 -13.23 -10.22
CA MET A 28 -3.18 -14.14 -10.19
C MET A 28 -1.87 -13.36 -10.38
N HIS A 29 -0.92 -13.51 -9.44
CA HIS A 29 0.44 -13.01 -9.58
C HIS A 29 1.41 -14.19 -9.71
N SER A 30 2.19 -14.21 -10.79
CA SER A 30 3.29 -15.16 -10.97
C SER A 30 4.61 -14.50 -10.57
N THR A 31 5.33 -15.09 -9.63
CA THR A 31 6.69 -14.63 -9.26
C THR A 31 7.73 -15.17 -10.25
N PRO A 32 8.89 -14.51 -10.42
CA PRO A 32 9.99 -14.99 -11.28
C PRO A 32 10.45 -16.42 -10.96
N GLU A 33 10.43 -16.82 -9.70
CA GLU A 33 10.71 -18.19 -9.22
C GLU A 33 9.59 -19.22 -9.49
N GLY A 34 8.56 -18.88 -10.29
CA GLY A 34 7.55 -19.82 -10.77
C GLY A 34 6.39 -20.10 -9.80
N ALA A 35 6.39 -19.51 -8.60
CA ALA A 35 5.24 -19.59 -7.71
C ALA A 35 4.07 -18.73 -8.22
N THR A 36 2.87 -19.31 -8.23
CA THR A 36 1.63 -18.61 -8.51
C THR A 36 0.90 -18.32 -7.21
N LYS A 37 0.50 -17.06 -6.98
CA LYS A 37 -0.32 -16.66 -5.83
C LYS A 37 -1.60 -15.98 -6.32
N PHE A 38 -2.70 -16.29 -5.63
CA PHE A 38 -4.00 -15.67 -5.88
C PHE A 38 -4.30 -14.67 -4.76
N TYR A 39 -4.72 -13.47 -5.14
CA TYR A 39 -5.11 -12.40 -4.23
C TYR A 39 -6.54 -11.97 -4.53
N PRO A 40 -7.28 -11.43 -3.55
CA PRO A 40 -8.51 -10.69 -3.85
C PRO A 40 -8.23 -9.65 -4.94
N ALA A 41 -9.10 -9.58 -5.94
CA ALA A 41 -9.00 -8.60 -6.99
C ALA A 41 -9.04 -7.21 -6.37
N HIS A 42 -7.98 -6.45 -6.59
CA HIS A 42 -8.03 -5.02 -6.33
C HIS A 42 -9.04 -4.45 -7.31
N GLY A 43 -10.08 -3.76 -6.80
CA GLY A 43 -11.01 -3.07 -7.67
C GLY A 43 -10.26 -2.13 -8.60
N SER A 44 -10.61 -2.11 -9.88
CA SER A 44 -10.13 -1.07 -10.77
C SER A 44 -10.58 0.26 -10.18
N GLY A 45 -9.62 1.14 -9.84
CA GLY A 45 -9.95 2.47 -9.37
C GLY A 45 -10.88 3.15 -10.39
N SER A 46 -11.84 3.94 -9.92
CA SER A 46 -12.81 4.64 -10.78
C SER A 46 -12.21 5.74 -11.67
N LYS A 47 -10.88 5.88 -11.67
CA LYS A 47 -10.15 6.93 -12.38
C LYS A 47 -9.82 6.47 -13.80
N SER A 48 -10.07 7.36 -14.75
CA SER A 48 -9.57 7.23 -16.11
C SER A 48 -8.04 7.30 -16.15
N ALA A 49 -7.44 6.74 -17.21
CA ALA A 49 -6.00 6.83 -17.44
C ALA A 49 -5.50 8.30 -17.48
N GLN A 50 -6.31 9.22 -18.00
CA GLN A 50 -6.00 10.65 -18.02
C GLN A 50 -5.93 11.24 -16.61
N GLN A 51 -6.86 10.88 -15.72
CA GLN A 51 -6.83 11.31 -14.32
C GLN A 51 -5.61 10.76 -13.59
N VAL A 52 -5.23 9.50 -13.84
CA VAL A 52 -4.02 8.91 -13.26
C VAL A 52 -2.76 9.64 -13.73
N GLN A 53 -2.67 9.98 -15.02
CA GLN A 53 -1.54 10.72 -15.56
C GLN A 53 -1.45 12.12 -14.96
N GLN A 54 -2.58 12.81 -14.83
CA GLN A 54 -2.64 14.11 -14.18
C GLN A 54 -2.16 14.04 -12.71
N GLU A 55 -2.65 13.08 -11.93
CA GLU A 55 -2.21 12.87 -10.54
C GLU A 55 -0.70 12.58 -10.46
N LEU A 56 -0.17 11.80 -11.39
CA LEU A 56 1.26 11.51 -11.45
C LEU A 56 2.08 12.77 -11.77
N ASP A 57 1.63 13.62 -12.68
CA ASP A 57 2.33 14.85 -13.04
C ASP A 57 2.23 15.91 -11.94
N ASP A 58 1.11 15.97 -11.23
CA ASP A 58 0.94 16.80 -10.04
C ASP A 58 1.87 16.34 -8.91
N PHE A 59 1.94 15.03 -8.67
CA PHE A 59 2.86 14.43 -7.70
C PHE A 59 4.32 14.70 -8.06
N LYS A 60 4.73 14.56 -9.32
CA LYS A 60 6.11 14.88 -9.74
C LYS A 60 6.47 16.35 -9.50
N ARG A 61 5.51 17.26 -9.65
CA ARG A 61 5.71 18.71 -9.41
C ARG A 61 5.80 19.05 -7.92
N ASN A 62 5.07 18.33 -7.08
CA ASN A 62 5.13 18.49 -5.62
C ASN A 62 4.93 17.11 -4.97
N PRO A 63 6.02 16.38 -4.66
CA PRO A 63 5.95 14.99 -4.24
C PRO A 63 5.56 14.89 -2.76
N VAL A 64 4.35 15.33 -2.46
CA VAL A 64 3.74 15.28 -1.12
C VAL A 64 2.65 14.22 -1.09
N SER A 65 2.46 13.62 0.08
CA SER A 65 1.41 12.63 0.31
C SER A 65 0.03 13.27 0.17
N ALA A 66 -0.99 12.45 -0.04
CA ALA A 66 -2.36 12.93 -0.22
C ALA A 66 -2.90 13.69 1.02
N ASP A 67 -2.40 13.36 2.21
CA ASP A 67 -2.70 14.06 3.47
C ASP A 67 -1.82 15.30 3.72
N GLY A 68 -0.84 15.56 2.84
CA GLY A 68 0.09 16.68 2.94
C GLY A 68 1.10 16.60 4.09
N GLN A 69 1.20 15.48 4.81
CA GLN A 69 2.09 15.34 5.97
C GLN A 69 3.50 14.90 5.62
N TYR A 70 3.67 14.18 4.51
CA TYR A 70 4.94 13.59 4.12
C TYR A 70 5.38 14.09 2.74
N ARG A 71 6.68 14.19 2.56
CA ARG A 71 7.33 14.43 1.28
C ARG A 71 8.10 13.19 0.87
N TYR A 72 7.91 12.76 -0.37
CA TYR A 72 8.71 11.71 -0.96
C TYR A 72 10.07 12.28 -1.38
N VAL A 73 11.15 11.75 -0.81
CA VAL A 73 12.54 12.15 -1.08
C VAL A 73 13.28 11.15 -1.94
N GLY A 74 12.69 9.98 -2.18
CA GLY A 74 13.29 8.92 -3.00
C GLY A 74 14.37 8.12 -2.29
N GLY A 75 14.92 7.14 -3.00
CA GLY A 75 15.91 6.20 -2.47
C GLY A 75 15.41 5.43 -1.24
N ASP A 76 16.35 4.98 -0.42
CA ASP A 76 16.07 4.19 0.79
C ASP A 76 15.35 5.00 1.88
N GLN A 77 15.44 6.34 1.85
CA GLN A 77 14.72 7.21 2.78
C GLN A 77 13.22 7.25 2.52
N GLY A 78 12.78 7.04 1.27
CA GLY A 78 11.37 6.97 0.92
C GLY A 78 10.59 8.26 1.24
N TRP A 79 9.76 8.21 2.29
CA TRP A 79 8.89 9.30 2.74
C TRP A 79 9.40 9.91 4.04
N VAL A 80 9.50 11.24 4.08
CA VAL A 80 9.90 11.99 5.28
C VAL A 80 8.80 12.94 5.72
N LEU A 81 8.69 13.18 7.02
CA LEU A 81 7.75 14.14 7.57
C LEU A 81 8.10 15.56 7.09
N ILE A 82 7.10 16.32 6.65
CA ILE A 82 7.28 17.73 6.30
C ILE A 82 7.47 18.54 7.59
N PRO A 83 8.56 19.33 7.70
CA PRO A 83 8.75 20.21 8.85
C PRO A 83 7.70 21.32 8.90
N HIS A 84 7.40 21.77 10.12
CA HIS A 84 6.57 22.95 10.35
C HIS A 84 7.13 24.20 9.66
N GLU A 85 6.25 25.00 9.07
CA GLU A 85 6.60 26.25 8.39
C GLU A 85 6.32 27.45 9.29
N TYR A 86 7.32 28.32 9.42
CA TYR A 86 7.22 29.56 10.20
C TYR A 86 7.55 30.76 9.33
N ALA A 87 6.74 31.81 9.42
CA ALA A 87 6.99 33.10 8.77
C ALA A 87 7.08 34.22 9.81
N TYR A 88 8.04 35.12 9.62
CA TYR A 88 8.16 36.32 10.45
C TYR A 88 7.20 37.40 9.93
N ARG A 89 6.17 37.74 10.72
CA ARG A 89 5.11 38.69 10.37
C ARG A 89 4.73 39.50 11.61
N ASP A 90 4.59 40.82 11.44
CA ASP A 90 4.21 41.74 12.53
C ASP A 90 5.12 41.64 13.76
N GLY A 91 6.43 41.47 13.55
CA GLY A 91 7.41 41.40 14.63
C GLY A 91 7.48 40.06 15.38
N LYS A 92 6.72 39.04 14.95
CA LYS A 92 6.69 37.71 15.59
C LYS A 92 6.81 36.56 14.59
N TRP A 93 7.36 35.44 15.04
CA TRP A 93 7.29 34.18 14.31
C TRP A 93 5.88 33.62 14.39
N GLN A 94 5.25 33.41 13.23
CA GLN A 94 3.92 32.85 13.10
C GLN A 94 4.03 31.48 12.44
N HIS A 95 3.32 30.50 12.97
CA HIS A 95 3.14 29.21 12.33
C HIS A 95 2.23 29.38 11.11
N VAL A 96 2.68 28.94 9.93
CA VAL A 96 1.99 29.21 8.66
C VAL A 96 1.78 27.97 7.79
N ASP A 97 2.19 26.78 8.25
CA ASP A 97 1.91 25.56 7.51
C ASP A 97 0.42 25.20 7.54
N LYS A 98 0.06 24.27 6.65
CA LYS A 98 -1.31 23.78 6.46
C LYS A 98 -1.48 22.37 7.01
N LEU A 99 -0.56 21.91 7.87
CA LEU A 99 -0.65 20.58 8.46
C LEU A 99 -1.82 20.56 9.46
N GLN A 100 -2.45 19.39 9.62
CA GLN A 100 -3.48 19.24 10.64
C GLN A 100 -2.85 19.23 12.03
N HIS A 101 -3.33 20.09 12.92
CA HIS A 101 -2.87 20.19 14.32
C HIS A 101 -3.95 19.80 15.33
N ASN A 102 -4.96 19.06 14.88
CA ASN A 102 -6.06 18.59 15.74
C ASN A 102 -5.76 17.23 16.40
N THR A 103 -4.55 16.71 16.27
CA THR A 103 -4.13 15.50 16.96
C THR A 103 -4.21 15.73 18.48
N PRO A 104 -5.01 14.93 19.21
CA PRO A 104 -5.12 15.08 20.65
C PRO A 104 -3.76 14.82 21.30
N ALA A 105 -3.43 15.60 22.33
CA ALA A 105 -2.25 15.33 23.13
C ALA A 105 -2.36 13.91 23.70
N PRO A 106 -1.27 13.11 23.69
CA PRO A 106 -1.28 11.80 24.33
C PRO A 106 -1.65 11.97 25.80
N SER A 107 -2.52 11.09 26.30
CA SER A 107 -2.80 11.02 27.73
C SER A 107 -1.52 10.72 28.48
N VAL A 108 -1.19 11.56 29.46
CA VAL A 108 -0.10 11.28 30.40
C VAL A 108 -0.54 10.32 31.51
N GLN A 109 -1.84 10.07 31.64
CA GLN A 109 -2.39 9.07 32.53
C GLN A 109 -2.38 7.71 31.82
N MET A 110 -1.55 6.80 32.34
CA MET A 110 -1.61 5.37 31.98
C MET A 110 -2.84 4.72 32.60
N THR A 111 -3.53 3.93 31.81
CA THR A 111 -4.48 2.93 32.31
C THR A 111 -3.77 1.89 33.17
N PRO A 112 -4.48 1.18 34.06
CA PRO A 112 -3.90 0.08 34.83
C PRO A 112 -3.23 -0.99 33.94
N GLU A 113 -3.81 -1.27 32.77
CA GLU A 113 -3.31 -2.24 31.80
C GLU A 113 -2.01 -1.77 31.15
N GLU A 114 -1.94 -0.53 30.68
CA GLU A 114 -0.71 0.06 30.12
C GLU A 114 0.40 0.13 31.17
N LYS A 115 0.06 0.46 32.41
CA LYS A 115 1.02 0.48 33.53
C LYS A 115 1.62 -0.91 33.76
N LYS A 116 0.78 -1.96 33.77
CA LYS A 116 1.22 -3.35 33.92
C LYS A 116 2.11 -3.80 32.76
N GLN A 117 1.76 -3.44 31.52
CA GLN A 117 2.56 -3.74 30.33
C GLN A 117 3.94 -3.07 30.39
N ARG A 118 3.98 -1.79 30.77
CA ARG A 118 5.23 -1.05 30.96
C ARG A 118 6.09 -1.71 32.04
N GLU A 119 5.51 -2.04 33.19
CA GLU A 119 6.25 -2.68 34.28
C GLU A 119 6.85 -4.02 33.85
N ALA A 120 6.10 -4.85 33.11
CA ALA A 120 6.62 -6.09 32.55
C ALA A 120 7.79 -5.88 31.55
N LEU A 121 7.74 -4.81 30.75
CA LEU A 121 8.77 -4.48 29.77
C LEU A 121 10.11 -4.06 30.41
N TYR A 122 10.06 -3.39 31.57
CA TYR A 122 11.24 -2.83 32.24
C TYR A 122 11.70 -3.59 33.49
N GLN A 123 11.05 -4.69 33.87
CA GLN A 123 11.44 -5.52 35.03
C GLN A 123 12.68 -6.41 34.82
N GLY A 124 13.28 -6.41 33.62
CA GLY A 124 14.44 -7.25 33.27
C GLY A 124 15.80 -6.57 33.39
N GLY A 125 16.01 -5.68 34.37
CA GLY A 125 17.27 -4.99 34.64
C GLY A 125 17.96 -5.48 35.91
#